data_AF-A0A9D2PCY4-F1
#
_entry.id   AF-A0A9D2PCY4-F1
#
_cell.length_a   1.000
_cell.length_b   1.000
_cell.length_c   1.000
_cell.angle_alpha   90.00
_cell.angle_beta   90.00
_cell.angle_gamma   90.00
#
_symmetry.space_group_name_H-M   'P 1'
#
loop_
_entity.id
_entity.type
_entity.pdbx_description
1 polymer ?
#
loop_
_entity_poly.entity_id
_entity_poly.type
_entity_poly.pdbx_seq_one_letter_code
_entity_poly.pdbx_strand_id
1 'polypeptide(L)'
;MKAEKGDRIRVIRKNDEYSQDYQVGDEFTVEGTWYGGVHVTSPAGVPLSLDEDEFERADQEKEPEIDHYSYELGVMDCFCEMVASGMKTLAMSHPCDTKEERDSYRQEVEKLCRRYEILFYPEDEAFLTDLFPEELNRGKYNYLFFRKKETLERYLSLKKEKEQMVETDTYRGENRYRIASEFGRLLSYPEEGIRRYIEKTTGYACGRAETLAD
;
A
#
# COMPACT_ATOMS: atom_id res chain seq x y z
N MET A 1 26.19 -29.51 -7.30
CA MET A 1 26.31 -29.30 -5.82
C MET A 1 25.28 -30.21 -5.19
N LYS A 2 25.64 -30.99 -4.17
CA LYS A 2 24.68 -31.86 -3.49
C LYS A 2 23.63 -30.98 -2.80
N ALA A 3 22.36 -31.35 -2.93
CA ALA A 3 21.29 -30.69 -2.18
C ALA A 3 21.46 -30.96 -0.68
N GLU A 4 21.14 -29.97 0.14
CA GLU A 4 21.26 -29.97 1.59
C GLU A 4 19.89 -29.74 2.23
N LYS A 5 19.77 -30.06 3.52
CA LYS A 5 18.54 -29.81 4.27
C LYS A 5 18.15 -28.33 4.20
N GLY A 6 16.91 -28.07 3.78
CA GLY A 6 16.36 -26.72 3.59
C GLY A 6 16.39 -26.21 2.14
N ASP A 7 17.07 -26.91 1.23
CA ASP A 7 17.02 -26.56 -0.19
C ASP A 7 15.65 -26.87 -0.79
N ARG A 8 15.27 -26.08 -1.80
CA ARG A 8 14.16 -26.44 -2.69
C ARG A 8 14.70 -27.26 -3.86
N ILE A 9 14.00 -28.33 -4.18
CA ILE A 9 14.31 -29.18 -5.33
C ILE A 9 13.07 -29.31 -6.21
N ARG A 10 13.28 -29.49 -7.51
CA ARG A 10 12.23 -29.79 -8.48
C ARG A 10 12.50 -31.16 -9.07
N VAL A 11 11.50 -32.03 -9.09
CA VAL A 11 11.59 -33.35 -9.73
C VAL A 11 11.67 -33.16 -11.24
N ILE A 12 12.73 -33.65 -11.86
CA ILE A 12 12.96 -33.56 -13.31
C ILE A 12 12.66 -34.87 -14.04
N ARG A 13 12.66 -35.99 -13.31
CA ARG A 13 12.33 -37.32 -13.82
C ARG A 13 11.89 -38.24 -12.70
N LYS A 14 11.30 -39.38 -13.05
CA LYS A 14 10.90 -40.43 -12.12
C LYS A 14 11.69 -41.69 -12.41
N ASN A 15 12.36 -42.22 -11.40
CA ASN A 15 12.96 -43.56 -11.45
C ASN A 15 11.90 -44.63 -11.14
N ASP A 16 10.91 -44.30 -10.29
CA ASP A 16 9.73 -45.14 -10.07
C ASP A 16 8.53 -44.64 -10.89
N GLU A 17 8.28 -45.31 -12.03
CA GLU A 17 7.16 -44.99 -12.93
C GLU A 17 5.78 -45.31 -12.32
N TYR A 18 5.71 -46.13 -11.26
CA TYR A 18 4.45 -46.55 -10.64
C TYR A 18 4.04 -45.68 -9.45
N SER A 19 4.99 -44.97 -8.83
CA SER A 19 4.69 -44.08 -7.72
C SER A 19 3.68 -43.01 -8.14
N GLN A 20 2.62 -42.83 -7.35
CA GLN A 20 1.66 -41.74 -7.51
C GLN A 20 1.94 -40.59 -6.53
N ASP A 21 2.92 -40.75 -5.65
CA ASP A 21 3.15 -39.86 -4.52
C ASP A 21 3.92 -38.59 -4.90
N TYR A 22 4.54 -38.58 -6.09
CA TYR A 22 5.21 -37.43 -6.70
C TYR A 22 5.14 -37.50 -8.24
N GLN A 23 5.22 -36.34 -8.89
CA GLN A 23 5.22 -36.17 -10.34
C GLN A 23 6.42 -35.35 -10.80
N VAL A 24 6.78 -35.49 -12.08
CA VAL A 24 7.76 -34.60 -12.71
C VAL A 24 7.21 -33.17 -12.69
N GLY A 25 8.03 -32.23 -12.22
CA GLY A 25 7.68 -30.83 -12.01
C GLY A 25 7.29 -30.51 -10.56
N ASP A 26 7.07 -31.51 -9.70
CA ASP A 26 6.79 -31.27 -8.29
C ASP A 26 8.00 -30.63 -7.59
N GLU A 27 7.72 -29.70 -6.69
CA GLU A 27 8.73 -29.04 -5.88
C GLU A 27 8.61 -29.40 -4.41
N PHE A 28 9.76 -29.70 -3.80
CA PHE A 28 9.84 -30.12 -2.42
C PHE A 28 10.94 -29.37 -1.67
N THR A 29 10.78 -29.27 -0.36
CA THR A 29 11.84 -28.81 0.54
C THR A 29 12.56 -30.03 1.11
N VAL A 30 13.89 -30.06 0.99
CA VAL A 30 14.72 -31.15 1.49
C VAL A 30 14.68 -31.17 3.02
N GLU A 31 14.22 -32.27 3.60
CA GLU A 31 14.14 -32.46 5.06
C GLU A 31 15.36 -33.20 5.61
N GLY A 32 16.03 -33.98 4.76
CA GLY A 32 17.25 -34.71 5.06
C GLY A 32 17.94 -35.22 3.79
N THR A 33 19.18 -35.70 3.94
CA THR A 33 20.01 -36.19 2.83
C THR A 33 20.53 -37.58 3.15
N TRP A 34 20.64 -38.44 2.15
CA TRP A 34 21.28 -39.76 2.25
C TRP A 34 22.36 -39.92 1.17
N TYR A 35 23.05 -41.06 1.13
CA TYR A 35 24.26 -41.22 0.32
C TYR A 35 24.04 -41.04 -1.19
N GLY A 36 22.82 -41.25 -1.69
CA GLY A 36 22.46 -41.16 -3.11
C GLY A 36 21.30 -40.22 -3.43
N GLY A 37 20.85 -39.39 -2.48
CA GLY A 37 19.67 -38.56 -2.70
C GLY A 37 19.19 -37.79 -1.49
N VAL A 38 17.91 -37.42 -1.49
CA VAL A 38 17.26 -36.62 -0.44
C VAL A 38 16.01 -37.28 0.11
N HIS A 39 15.64 -36.86 1.31
CA HIS A 39 14.33 -37.14 1.91
C HIS A 39 13.47 -35.88 1.86
N VAL A 40 12.25 -36.04 1.40
CA VAL A 40 11.22 -35.00 1.34
C VAL A 40 9.90 -35.56 1.83
N THR A 41 8.98 -34.70 2.23
CA THR A 41 7.62 -35.10 2.57
C THR A 41 6.67 -34.48 1.55
N SER A 42 5.81 -35.30 0.95
CA SER A 42 4.81 -34.81 -0.01
C SER A 42 3.75 -33.94 0.66
N PRO A 43 2.97 -33.13 -0.08
CA PRO A 43 1.85 -32.37 0.47
C PRO A 43 0.80 -33.24 1.20
N ALA A 44 0.70 -34.52 0.84
CA ALA A 44 -0.18 -35.49 1.49
C ALA A 44 0.42 -36.07 2.79
N GLY A 45 1.60 -35.61 3.21
CA GLY A 45 2.31 -36.08 4.40
C GLY A 45 3.02 -37.43 4.22
N VAL A 46 3.23 -37.87 2.97
CA VAL A 46 3.91 -39.13 2.68
C VAL A 46 5.42 -38.89 2.60
N PRO A 47 6.25 -39.57 3.40
CA PRO A 47 7.70 -39.48 3.29
C PRO A 47 8.19 -40.12 1.98
N LEU A 48 9.01 -39.38 1.23
CA LEU A 48 9.59 -39.78 -0.05
C LEU A 48 11.12 -39.73 0.02
N SER A 49 11.75 -40.66 -0.69
CA SER A 49 13.19 -40.64 -0.94
C SER A 49 13.39 -40.47 -2.44
N LEU A 50 14.08 -39.41 -2.83
CA LEU A 50 14.36 -39.10 -4.23
C LEU A 50 15.86 -39.25 -4.49
N ASP A 51 16.23 -39.93 -5.56
CA ASP A 51 17.63 -40.10 -5.98
C ASP A 51 18.20 -38.78 -6.54
N GLU A 52 19.52 -38.57 -6.46
CA GLU A 52 20.21 -37.35 -6.91
C GLU A 52 19.95 -37.01 -8.39
N ASP A 53 19.64 -38.02 -9.20
CA ASP A 53 19.29 -37.88 -10.62
C ASP A 53 17.80 -37.63 -10.89
N GLU A 54 16.92 -37.76 -9.89
CA GLU A 54 15.47 -37.51 -10.02
C GLU A 54 15.11 -36.03 -9.90
N PHE A 55 15.99 -35.21 -9.33
CA PHE A 55 15.70 -33.81 -9.04
C PHE A 55 16.84 -32.87 -9.44
N GLU A 56 16.48 -31.62 -9.67
CA GLU A 56 17.43 -30.50 -9.72
C GLU A 56 17.15 -29.54 -8.58
N ARG A 57 18.15 -28.75 -8.19
CA ARG A 57 17.90 -27.63 -7.26
C ARG A 57 16.97 -26.65 -7.95
N ALA A 58 15.80 -26.41 -7.34
CA ALA A 58 14.99 -25.28 -7.70
C ALA A 58 15.68 -24.08 -7.09
N ASP A 59 16.42 -23.33 -7.90
CA ASP A 59 16.83 -21.98 -7.50
C ASP A 59 15.57 -21.28 -7.03
N GLN A 60 15.60 -20.71 -5.84
CA GLN A 60 14.57 -19.74 -5.47
C GLN A 60 14.65 -18.68 -6.56
N GLU A 61 13.70 -18.67 -7.49
CA GLU A 61 13.37 -17.45 -8.22
C GLU A 61 13.03 -16.45 -7.12
N LYS A 62 14.04 -15.73 -6.63
CA LYS A 62 13.83 -14.59 -5.76
C LYS A 62 12.94 -13.70 -6.60
N GLU A 63 11.68 -13.57 -6.17
CA GLU A 63 10.79 -12.58 -6.74
C GLU A 63 11.58 -11.28 -6.83
N PRO A 64 11.66 -10.66 -8.02
CA PRO A 64 12.48 -9.48 -8.19
C PRO A 64 12.05 -8.45 -7.16
N GLU A 65 13.01 -7.96 -6.38
CA GLU A 65 12.75 -6.93 -5.38
C GLU A 65 12.22 -5.69 -6.11
N ILE A 66 10.96 -5.32 -5.83
CA ILE A 66 10.36 -4.14 -6.43
C ILE A 66 11.01 -2.92 -5.80
N ASP A 67 11.68 -2.11 -6.61
CA ASP A 67 12.29 -0.88 -6.14
C ASP A 67 11.23 0.14 -5.70
N HIS A 68 11.62 1.07 -4.82
CA HIS A 68 10.70 2.05 -4.25
C HIS A 68 9.98 2.90 -5.31
N TYR A 69 10.67 3.27 -6.40
CA TYR A 69 10.08 4.08 -7.46
C TYR A 69 8.97 3.30 -8.18
N SER A 70 9.22 2.03 -8.50
CA SER A 70 8.23 1.12 -9.09
C SER A 70 7.05 0.85 -8.15
N TYR A 71 7.31 0.69 -6.85
CA TYR A 71 6.26 0.52 -5.84
C TYR A 71 5.33 1.74 -5.77
N GLU A 72 5.90 2.95 -5.67
CA GLU A 72 5.12 4.19 -5.59
C GLU A 72 4.29 4.44 -6.85
N LEU A 73 4.83 4.13 -8.04
CA LEU A 73 4.05 4.19 -9.28
C LEU A 73 2.88 3.20 -9.27
N GLY A 74 3.06 1.99 -8.75
CA GLY A 74 1.98 1.02 -8.58
C GLY A 74 0.89 1.51 -7.64
N VAL A 75 1.26 2.17 -6.54
CA VAL A 75 0.31 2.80 -5.61
C VAL A 75 -0.47 3.92 -6.31
N MET A 76 0.22 4.81 -7.02
CA MET A 76 -0.40 5.90 -7.76
C MET A 76 -1.33 5.39 -8.86
N ASP A 77 -0.95 4.31 -9.56
CA ASP A 77 -1.77 3.67 -10.59
C ASP A 77 -3.12 3.20 -10.01
N CYS A 78 -3.07 2.47 -8.89
CA CYS A 78 -4.24 2.01 -8.16
C CYS A 78 -5.15 3.18 -7.74
N PHE A 79 -4.57 4.28 -7.23
CA PHE A 79 -5.36 5.48 -6.90
C PHE A 79 -5.99 6.15 -8.12
N CYS A 80 -5.28 6.21 -9.24
CA CYS A 80 -5.83 6.75 -10.49
C CYS A 80 -7.04 5.93 -10.95
N GLU A 81 -6.95 4.59 -10.91
CA GLU A 81 -8.08 3.70 -11.25
C GLU A 81 -9.28 3.90 -10.30
N MET A 82 -9.03 4.03 -8.99
CA MET A 82 -10.09 4.30 -8.01
C MET A 82 -10.80 5.64 -8.26
N VAL A 83 -10.06 6.67 -8.68
CA VAL A 83 -10.63 7.98 -9.04
C VAL A 83 -11.39 7.89 -10.37
N ALA A 84 -10.88 7.15 -11.35
CA ALA A 84 -11.49 6.98 -12.67
C ALA A 84 -12.77 6.14 -12.64
N SER A 85 -12.84 5.13 -11.78
CA SER A 85 -14.04 4.32 -11.52
C SER A 85 -15.08 5.04 -10.65
N GLY A 86 -14.67 6.09 -9.92
CA GLY A 86 -15.55 6.89 -9.05
C GLY A 86 -15.67 6.34 -7.64
N MET A 87 -14.83 5.36 -7.27
CA MET A 87 -14.67 4.88 -5.89
C MET A 87 -14.05 5.96 -4.99
N LYS A 88 -13.18 6.81 -5.54
CA LYS A 88 -12.61 7.97 -4.85
C LYS A 88 -12.96 9.27 -5.56
N THR A 89 -13.43 10.25 -4.80
CA THR A 89 -13.65 11.62 -5.28
C THR A 89 -12.30 12.33 -5.46
N LEU A 90 -11.42 12.21 -4.47
CA LEU A 90 -10.04 12.70 -4.46
C LEU A 90 -9.14 11.58 -3.93
N ALA A 91 -7.95 11.41 -4.53
CA ALA A 91 -6.89 10.58 -3.99
C ALA A 91 -5.59 11.39 -3.87
N MET A 92 -4.69 10.95 -3.00
CA MET A 92 -3.36 11.54 -2.83
C MET A 92 -2.32 10.44 -3.00
N SER A 93 -1.19 10.72 -3.65
CA SER A 93 -0.02 9.86 -3.55
C SER A 93 0.49 9.82 -2.12
N HIS A 94 1.37 8.86 -1.81
CA HIS A 94 2.15 8.95 -0.58
C HIS A 94 2.95 10.26 -0.52
N PRO A 95 3.20 10.79 0.69
CA PRO A 95 4.03 11.96 0.88
C PRO A 95 5.49 11.66 0.53
N CYS A 96 6.08 12.51 -0.29
CA CYS A 96 7.52 12.58 -0.57
C CYS A 96 8.19 13.56 0.39
N ASP A 97 9.45 13.32 0.70
CA ASP A 97 10.25 14.16 1.60
C ASP A 97 10.69 15.45 0.92
N THR A 98 10.85 15.42 -0.40
CA THR A 98 11.35 16.55 -1.20
C THR A 98 10.47 16.80 -2.42
N LYS A 99 10.50 18.06 -2.89
CA LYS A 99 9.86 18.48 -4.13
C LYS A 99 10.44 17.73 -5.32
N GLU A 100 11.75 17.54 -5.32
CA GLU A 100 12.51 16.87 -6.37
C GLU A 100 12.13 15.40 -6.50
N GLU A 101 11.96 14.70 -5.37
CA GLU A 101 11.47 13.32 -5.35
C GLU A 101 10.07 13.24 -5.95
N ARG A 102 9.13 14.08 -5.49
CA ARG A 102 7.76 14.13 -6.03
C ARG A 102 7.77 14.42 -7.52
N ASP A 103 8.55 15.41 -7.97
CA ASP A 103 8.66 15.79 -9.38
C ASP A 103 9.36 14.74 -10.26
N SER A 104 10.13 13.80 -9.67
CA SER A 104 10.72 12.69 -10.41
C SER A 104 9.68 11.76 -11.05
N TYR A 105 8.49 11.62 -10.43
CA TYR A 105 7.38 10.82 -10.94
C TYR A 105 6.55 11.51 -12.02
N ARG A 106 6.79 12.80 -12.29
CA ARG A 106 5.89 13.66 -13.09
C ARG A 106 5.54 13.08 -14.45
N GLN A 107 6.53 12.58 -15.19
CA GLN A 107 6.29 12.04 -16.53
C GLN A 107 5.39 10.81 -16.50
N GLU A 108 5.52 9.95 -15.49
CA GLU A 108 4.69 8.76 -15.33
C GLU A 108 3.29 9.14 -14.83
N VAL A 109 3.18 10.09 -13.90
CA VAL A 109 1.89 10.65 -13.45
C VAL A 109 1.10 11.24 -14.62
N GLU A 110 1.74 11.98 -15.52
CA GLU A 110 1.10 12.50 -16.73
C GLU A 110 0.55 11.39 -17.65
N LYS A 111 1.30 10.27 -17.79
CA LYS A 111 0.84 9.09 -18.55
C LYS A 111 -0.33 8.39 -17.86
N LEU A 112 -0.25 8.17 -16.54
CA LEU A 112 -1.31 7.56 -15.74
C LEU A 112 -2.61 8.36 -15.88
N CYS A 113 -2.55 9.67 -15.65
CA CYS A 113 -3.73 10.53 -15.72
C CYS A 113 -4.35 10.56 -17.12
N ARG A 114 -3.51 10.56 -18.18
CA ARG A 114 -3.99 10.43 -19.57
C ARG A 114 -4.69 9.10 -19.82
N ARG A 115 -4.12 7.99 -19.34
CA ARG A 115 -4.66 6.63 -19.51
C ARG A 115 -6.05 6.49 -18.88
N TYR A 116 -6.24 7.06 -17.69
CA TYR A 116 -7.49 6.98 -16.93
C TYR A 116 -8.45 8.15 -17.17
N GLU A 117 -8.08 9.10 -18.03
CA GLU A 117 -8.87 10.31 -18.32
C GLU A 117 -9.23 11.12 -17.04
N ILE A 118 -8.25 11.26 -16.15
CA ILE A 118 -8.35 12.07 -14.93
C ILE A 118 -7.32 13.21 -14.95
N LEU A 119 -7.39 14.06 -13.94
CA LEU A 119 -6.50 15.20 -13.73
C LEU A 119 -5.63 14.96 -12.48
N PHE A 120 -4.50 15.66 -12.43
CA PHE A 120 -3.65 15.71 -11.26
C PHE A 120 -3.27 17.14 -10.88
N TYR A 121 -2.83 17.33 -9.65
CA TYR A 121 -2.27 18.57 -9.14
C TYR A 121 -1.03 18.28 -8.28
N PRO A 122 0.14 18.88 -8.57
CA PRO A 122 1.31 18.80 -7.70
C PRO A 122 1.07 19.67 -6.46
N GLU A 123 0.92 19.03 -5.31
CA GLU A 123 0.77 19.72 -4.04
C GLU A 123 2.14 19.93 -3.39
N ASP A 124 2.45 21.20 -3.13
CA ASP A 124 3.70 21.66 -2.55
C ASP A 124 3.58 21.89 -1.03
N GLU A 125 2.35 21.94 -0.50
CA GLU A 125 2.09 22.13 0.93
C GLU A 125 0.98 21.19 1.40
N ALA A 126 1.34 20.12 2.11
CA ALA A 126 0.37 19.16 2.62
C ALA A 126 -0.73 19.81 3.46
N PHE A 127 -1.98 19.35 3.28
CA PHE A 127 -3.12 19.87 4.05
C PHE A 127 -3.17 19.28 5.47
N LEU A 128 -2.54 19.98 6.41
CA LEU A 128 -2.45 19.55 7.80
C LEU A 128 -3.82 19.69 8.50
N THR A 129 -4.40 18.58 8.94
CA THR A 129 -5.67 18.54 9.70
C THR A 129 -5.59 17.41 10.72
N ASP A 130 -6.56 17.30 11.62
CA ASP A 130 -6.62 16.20 12.59
C ASP A 130 -6.89 14.82 11.94
N LEU A 131 -7.15 14.76 10.63
CA LEU A 131 -7.38 13.51 9.91
C LEU A 131 -6.12 12.63 9.84
N PHE A 132 -4.94 13.25 9.74
CA PHE A 132 -3.66 12.55 9.69
C PHE A 132 -2.66 13.19 10.65
N PRO A 133 -1.74 12.42 11.25
CA PRO A 133 -0.70 12.98 12.12
C PRO A 133 0.12 14.05 11.40
N GLU A 134 0.27 15.20 12.05
CA GLU A 134 0.96 16.35 11.50
C GLU A 134 2.43 16.05 11.19
N GLU A 135 3.10 15.30 12.07
CA GLU A 135 4.51 14.90 11.93
C GLU A 135 4.80 14.13 10.63
N LEU A 136 3.81 13.38 10.13
CA LEU A 136 3.94 12.58 8.92
C LEU A 136 3.69 13.38 7.64
N ASN A 137 3.09 14.57 7.74
CA ASN A 137 2.64 15.35 6.58
C ASN A 137 3.28 16.73 6.49
N ARG A 138 3.76 17.29 7.60
CA ARG A 138 4.39 18.62 7.63
C ARG A 138 5.64 18.63 6.77
N GLY A 139 5.71 19.60 5.84
CA GLY A 139 6.84 19.77 4.94
C GLY A 139 6.97 18.68 3.87
N LYS A 140 5.91 17.89 3.64
CA LYS A 140 5.88 16.85 2.60
C LYS A 140 5.20 17.34 1.32
N TYR A 141 5.50 16.65 0.24
CA TYR A 141 5.01 16.92 -1.12
C TYR A 141 4.24 15.72 -1.63
N ASN A 142 3.15 15.91 -2.38
CA ASN A 142 2.44 14.79 -3.00
C ASN A 142 1.73 15.21 -4.29
N TYR A 143 1.12 14.23 -4.96
CA TYR A 143 0.18 14.47 -6.05
C TYR A 143 -1.24 14.25 -5.57
N LEU A 144 -2.15 15.11 -6.01
CA LEU A 144 -3.58 14.92 -5.90
C LEU A 144 -4.12 14.37 -7.23
N PHE A 145 -5.03 13.40 -7.18
CA PHE A 145 -5.69 12.82 -8.35
C PHE A 145 -7.21 13.01 -8.24
N PHE A 146 -7.83 13.55 -9.29
CA PHE A 146 -9.26 13.88 -9.30
C PHE A 146 -9.81 13.90 -10.73
N ARG A 147 -11.10 13.68 -10.91
CA ARG A 147 -11.73 13.73 -12.26
C ARG A 147 -12.25 15.11 -12.64
N LYS A 148 -12.78 15.83 -11.66
CA LYS A 148 -13.55 17.06 -11.81
C LYS A 148 -12.78 18.24 -11.21
N LYS A 149 -12.69 19.36 -11.92
CA LYS A 149 -11.97 20.54 -11.42
C LYS A 149 -12.58 21.08 -10.12
N GLU A 150 -13.88 20.91 -9.96
CA GLU A 150 -14.65 21.25 -8.77
C GLU A 150 -14.13 20.50 -7.53
N THR A 151 -13.59 19.29 -7.69
CA THR A 151 -12.95 18.54 -6.59
C THR A 151 -11.70 19.25 -6.09
N LEU A 152 -10.82 19.69 -7.01
CA LEU A 152 -9.62 20.44 -6.65
C LEU A 152 -9.99 21.81 -6.04
N GLU A 153 -10.97 22.51 -6.62
CA GLU A 153 -11.48 23.77 -6.08
C GLU A 153 -12.00 23.61 -4.65
N ARG A 154 -12.71 22.51 -4.36
CA ARG A 154 -13.19 22.20 -3.01
C ARG A 154 -12.04 21.95 -2.05
N TYR A 155 -11.04 21.17 -2.45
CA TYR A 155 -9.83 20.92 -1.65
C TYR A 155 -9.10 22.24 -1.32
N LEU A 156 -8.84 23.08 -2.32
CA LEU A 156 -8.16 24.37 -2.14
C LEU A 156 -8.99 25.34 -1.29
N SER A 157 -10.32 25.30 -1.43
CA SER A 157 -11.22 26.11 -0.60
C SER A 157 -11.16 25.70 0.86
N LEU A 158 -11.07 24.39 1.16
CA LEU A 158 -10.89 23.90 2.53
C LEU A 158 -9.55 24.33 3.15
N LYS A 159 -8.46 24.29 2.36
CA LYS A 159 -7.15 24.82 2.79
C LYS A 159 -7.25 26.30 3.17
N LYS A 160 -7.84 27.11 2.29
CA LYS A 160 -8.04 28.55 2.53
C LYS A 160 -8.94 28.85 3.72
N GLU A 161 -10.02 28.08 3.89
CA GLU A 161 -10.93 28.23 5.04
C GLU A 161 -10.19 27.97 6.35
N LYS A 162 -9.37 26.91 6.41
CA LYS A 162 -8.51 26.62 7.55
C LYS A 162 -7.53 27.77 7.81
N GLU A 163 -6.85 28.29 6.79
CA GLU A 163 -5.91 29.41 6.92
C GLU A 163 -6.59 30.63 7.56
N GLN A 164 -7.78 31.01 7.09
CA GLN A 164 -8.57 32.10 7.66
C GLN A 164 -8.96 31.84 9.13
N MET A 165 -9.30 30.60 9.46
CA MET A 165 -9.59 30.22 10.85
C MET A 165 -8.35 30.29 11.75
N VAL A 166 -7.16 30.00 11.21
CA VAL A 166 -5.90 30.16 11.94
C VAL A 166 -5.59 31.64 12.15
N GLU A 167 -5.76 32.48 11.13
CA GLU A 167 -5.54 33.94 11.22
C GLU A 167 -6.47 34.61 12.23
N THR A 168 -7.71 34.12 12.36
CA THR A 168 -8.72 34.65 13.28
C THR A 168 -8.71 33.97 14.67
N ASP A 169 -7.76 33.06 14.93
CA ASP A 169 -7.67 32.23 16.13
C ASP A 169 -8.94 31.40 16.45
N THR A 170 -9.71 31.07 15.41
CA THR A 170 -10.95 30.27 15.51
C THR A 170 -10.76 28.79 15.13
N TYR A 171 -9.56 28.39 14.67
CA TYR A 171 -9.23 27.00 14.33
C TYR A 171 -9.03 26.12 15.57
N ARG A 172 -10.10 25.89 16.34
CA ARG A 172 -10.12 25.15 17.61
C ARG A 172 -11.39 24.30 17.71
N GLY A 173 -11.36 23.27 18.56
CA GLY A 173 -12.54 22.44 18.89
C GLY A 173 -13.28 21.91 17.66
N GLU A 174 -14.58 22.21 17.57
CA GLU A 174 -15.47 21.76 16.48
C GLU A 174 -15.00 22.20 15.09
N ASN A 175 -14.35 23.35 14.96
CA ASN A 175 -13.84 23.82 13.66
C ASN A 175 -12.72 22.92 13.12
N ARG A 176 -11.83 22.44 14.00
CA ARG A 176 -10.78 21.48 13.60
C ARG A 176 -11.39 20.16 13.15
N TYR A 177 -12.34 19.65 13.93
CA TYR A 177 -13.07 18.42 13.62
C TYR A 177 -13.82 18.53 12.29
N ARG A 178 -14.50 19.65 12.04
CA ARG A 178 -15.25 19.90 10.80
C ARG A 178 -14.33 19.90 9.59
N ILE A 179 -13.22 20.65 9.63
CA ILE A 179 -12.25 20.70 8.52
C ILE A 179 -11.67 19.31 8.25
N ALA A 180 -11.25 18.58 9.28
CA ALA A 180 -10.74 17.21 9.13
C ALA A 180 -11.80 16.26 8.55
N SER A 181 -13.06 16.38 8.99
CA SER A 181 -14.16 15.55 8.50
C SER A 181 -14.54 15.85 7.06
N GLU A 182 -14.59 17.13 6.67
CA GLU A 182 -14.84 17.54 5.29
C GLU A 182 -13.71 17.08 4.36
N PHE A 183 -12.46 17.14 4.83
CA PHE A 183 -11.32 16.59 4.09
C PHE A 183 -11.43 15.06 3.94
N GLY A 184 -11.76 14.34 5.01
CA GLY A 184 -11.97 12.89 4.97
C GLY A 184 -13.10 12.46 4.02
N ARG A 185 -14.21 13.20 4.01
CA ARG A 185 -15.30 13.00 3.04
C ARG A 185 -14.84 13.23 1.60
N LEU A 186 -13.98 14.23 1.37
CA LEU A 186 -13.43 14.50 0.04
C LEU A 186 -12.54 13.35 -0.46
N LEU A 187 -11.84 12.66 0.46
CA LEU A 187 -11.07 11.44 0.20
C LEU A 187 -11.94 10.17 0.13
N SER A 188 -13.27 10.31 0.19
CA SER A 188 -14.26 9.22 0.16
C SER A 188 -14.15 8.25 1.33
N TYR A 189 -13.65 8.68 2.49
CA TYR A 189 -13.68 7.85 3.69
C TYR A 189 -15.10 7.76 4.29
N PRO A 190 -15.50 6.59 4.80
CA PRO A 190 -16.76 6.46 5.52
C PRO A 190 -16.71 7.26 6.83
N GLU A 191 -17.84 7.79 7.27
CA GLU A 191 -17.95 8.63 8.49
C GLU A 191 -17.36 7.96 9.74
N GLU A 192 -17.51 6.64 9.87
CA GLU A 192 -16.88 5.88 10.95
C GLU A 192 -15.35 5.87 10.85
N GLY A 193 -14.81 5.71 9.64
CA GLY A 193 -13.37 5.74 9.39
C GLY A 193 -12.78 7.13 9.66
N ILE A 194 -13.47 8.19 9.23
CA ILE A 194 -13.11 9.58 9.50
C ILE A 194 -13.00 9.82 11.00
N ARG A 195 -14.05 9.45 11.77
CA ARG A 195 -14.04 9.56 13.23
C ARG A 195 -12.85 8.85 13.84
N ARG A 196 -12.66 7.57 13.50
CA ARG A 196 -11.55 6.76 14.02
C ARG A 196 -10.18 7.38 13.73
N TYR A 197 -9.96 7.97 12.55
CA TYR A 197 -8.70 8.63 12.23
C TYR A 197 -8.48 9.89 13.05
N ILE A 198 -9.51 10.73 13.21
CA ILE A 198 -9.43 11.94 14.03
C ILE A 198 -9.19 11.60 15.50
N GLU A 199 -9.89 10.59 16.05
CA GLU A 199 -9.72 10.12 17.42
C GLU A 199 -8.30 9.60 17.66
N LYS A 200 -7.74 8.87 16.69
CA LYS A 200 -6.36 8.37 16.77
C LYS A 200 -5.33 9.50 16.82
N THR A 201 -5.56 10.58 16.08
CA THR A 201 -4.62 11.72 16.00
C THR A 201 -4.75 12.65 17.21
N THR A 202 -5.97 12.85 17.71
CA THR A 202 -6.25 13.82 18.79
C THR A 202 -6.29 13.21 20.19
N GLY A 203 -6.48 11.89 20.30
CA GLY A 203 -6.70 11.20 21.59
C GLY A 203 -8.09 11.43 22.19
N TYR A 204 -8.97 12.21 21.55
CA TYR A 204 -10.31 12.52 22.04
C TYR A 204 -11.37 11.74 21.26
N ALA A 205 -12.13 10.88 21.95
CA ALA A 205 -13.32 10.25 21.39
C ALA A 205 -14.44 11.29 21.22
N CYS A 206 -14.92 11.49 20.00
CA CYS A 206 -16.01 12.42 19.75
C CYS A 206 -17.30 11.82 20.34
N GLY A 207 -17.79 12.35 21.47
CA GLY A 207 -19.04 11.91 22.11
C GLY A 207 -19.05 11.77 23.63
N ARG A 208 -17.94 12.05 24.34
CA ARG A 208 -18.03 12.31 25.79
C ARG A 208 -18.21 13.81 25.98
N ALA A 209 -19.47 14.24 26.08
CA ALA A 209 -19.78 15.49 26.75
C ALA A 209 -19.06 15.48 28.10
N GLU A 210 -18.33 16.54 28.39
CA GLU A 210 -17.82 16.81 29.72
C GLU A 210 -19.03 16.89 30.65
N THR A 211 -19.36 15.79 31.33
CA THR A 211 -19.98 15.90 32.66
C THR A 211 -18.90 16.48 33.56
N LEU A 212 -18.83 17.81 33.57
CA LEU A 212 -18.39 18.58 34.73
C LEU A 212 -19.29 18.13 35.89
N ALA A 213 -18.75 17.29 36.75
CA ALA A 213 -19.30 17.07 38.07
C ALA A 213 -18.73 18.17 38.98
N ASP A 214 -19.64 18.86 39.66
CA ASP A 214 -19.42 19.85 40.72
C ASP A 214 -18.44 19.39 41.81
#